data_AF-A0A2S1SJM0-F1
#
_entry.id   AF-A0A2S1SJM0-F1
#
_cell.length_a   1.000
_cell.length_b   1.000
_cell.length_c   1.000
_cell.angle_alpha   90.00
_cell.angle_beta   90.00
_cell.angle_gamma   90.00
#
_symmetry.space_group_name_H-M   'P 1'
#
loop_
_entity.id
_entity.type
_entity.pdbx_description
1 polymer ?
#
loop_
_entity_poly.entity_id
_entity_poly.type
_entity_poly.pdbx_seq_one_letter_code
_entity_poly.pdbx_strand_id
1 'polypeptide(L)'
;MKIFITAISLILVFSYSCSGTASGDGYDGDCQASEIPEMRFDKLPADTVGDVVTIQLYRAKTFRKALPCDLSEWAAINPNVYSVILNEFLDDYTPEHKFVALRMMWSMSYNDNYSGDGFYADADDGTADFSGDLELIPRYFTVDGLPVEIDFGNTFSDGDNARKPVSPLLVEVLRNVIRDANRVLPPNQKIHSIEVISTTNGSHIAGSNHAKKSALDISKINGSAVFEPSLHDIVAAMQWAFDSELHIRENFGPLFKHKTFADGSRDNNFKVPGHFDHIHISVQ
;
A
#
# COMPACT_ATOMS: atom_id res chain seq x y z
N MET A 1 9.28 -19.53 -48.78
CA MET A 1 10.52 -19.14 -48.08
C MET A 1 10.12 -18.13 -47.00
N LYS A 2 10.04 -18.56 -45.74
CA LYS A 2 9.58 -17.73 -44.61
C LYS A 2 10.74 -16.84 -44.16
N ILE A 3 10.55 -15.52 -44.17
CA ILE A 3 11.51 -14.55 -43.65
C ILE A 3 11.14 -14.30 -42.19
N PHE A 4 12.01 -14.69 -41.27
CA PHE A 4 11.97 -14.28 -39.87
C PHE A 4 12.55 -12.87 -39.79
N ILE A 5 11.75 -11.90 -39.33
CA ILE A 5 12.24 -10.58 -38.94
C ILE A 5 12.43 -10.62 -37.42
N THR A 6 13.69 -10.70 -36.99
CA THR A 6 14.09 -10.53 -35.60
C THR A 6 14.04 -9.03 -35.29
N ALA A 7 13.09 -8.60 -34.45
CA ALA A 7 13.05 -7.23 -33.94
C ALA A 7 14.14 -7.07 -32.86
N ILE A 8 15.21 -6.36 -33.22
CA ILE A 8 16.23 -5.91 -32.29
C ILE A 8 15.67 -4.69 -31.55
N SER A 9 15.41 -4.83 -30.25
CA SER A 9 15.07 -3.71 -29.38
C SER A 9 16.33 -2.88 -29.14
N LEU A 10 16.41 -1.73 -29.81
CA LEU A 10 17.45 -0.74 -29.59
C LEU A 10 17.02 0.13 -28.40
N ILE A 11 17.48 -0.22 -27.18
CA ILE A 11 17.36 0.63 -26.01
C ILE A 11 18.38 1.76 -26.16
N LEU A 12 17.90 2.93 -26.60
CA LEU A 12 18.64 4.19 -26.55
C LEU A 12 18.60 4.71 -25.11
N VAL A 13 19.61 4.33 -24.32
CA VAL A 13 19.91 4.97 -23.04
C VAL A 13 20.48 6.35 -23.34
N PHE A 14 19.66 7.39 -23.21
CA PHE A 14 20.18 8.75 -23.06
C PHE A 14 20.66 8.90 -21.62
N SER A 15 21.95 8.63 -21.40
CA SER A 15 22.65 8.98 -20.17
C SER A 15 22.94 10.48 -20.16
N TYR A 16 21.97 11.28 -19.71
CA TYR A 16 22.30 12.58 -19.13
C TYR A 16 22.85 12.34 -17.74
N SER A 17 24.18 12.33 -17.65
CA SER A 17 24.91 12.32 -16.38
C SER A 17 24.72 13.67 -15.70
N CYS A 18 23.71 13.79 -14.84
CA CYS A 18 23.68 14.83 -13.83
C CYS A 18 24.41 14.29 -12.60
N SER A 19 25.74 14.40 -12.63
CA SER A 19 26.57 14.32 -11.43
C SER A 19 26.34 15.59 -10.60
N GLY A 20 25.29 15.59 -9.80
CA GLY A 20 25.06 16.58 -8.75
C GLY A 20 25.19 15.88 -7.41
N THR A 21 26.29 16.12 -6.71
CA THR A 21 26.47 15.71 -5.32
C THR A 21 25.37 16.35 -4.47
N ALA A 22 24.63 15.53 -3.73
CA ALA A 22 23.75 15.99 -2.65
C ALA A 22 24.63 16.56 -1.52
N SER A 23 25.00 17.83 -1.64
CA SER A 23 25.40 18.65 -0.50
C SER A 23 24.21 19.54 -0.16
N GLY A 24 23.77 19.44 1.08
CA GLY A 24 22.80 20.35 1.66
C GLY A 24 23.24 21.81 1.51
N ASP A 25 22.26 22.67 1.74
CA ASP A 25 22.39 24.11 1.96
C ASP A 25 22.17 24.92 0.68
N GLY A 26 20.88 25.22 0.44
CA GLY A 26 20.46 26.35 -0.38
C GLY A 26 19.73 25.96 -1.65
N TYR A 27 18.42 25.73 -1.54
CA TYR A 27 17.52 25.95 -2.67
C TYR A 27 16.40 26.90 -2.24
N ASP A 28 16.58 28.17 -2.62
CA ASP A 28 15.52 29.16 -2.85
C ASP A 28 14.69 28.75 -4.08
N GLY A 29 14.08 27.56 -4.01
CA GLY A 29 13.10 27.09 -4.98
C GLY A 29 11.71 27.40 -4.45
N ASP A 30 11.12 28.47 -4.97
CA ASP A 30 9.78 28.98 -4.66
C ASP A 30 8.66 28.03 -5.14
N CYS A 31 8.67 26.79 -4.65
CA CYS A 31 7.62 25.80 -4.90
C CYS A 31 6.95 25.48 -3.57
N GLN A 32 5.82 26.14 -3.30
CA GLN A 32 4.92 25.70 -2.24
C GLN A 32 4.50 24.25 -2.49
N ALA A 33 4.46 23.45 -1.41
CA ALA A 33 3.83 22.14 -1.44
C ALA A 33 2.44 22.28 -2.09
N SER A 34 2.20 21.55 -3.17
CA SER A 34 0.99 21.73 -3.97
C SER A 34 -0.18 21.10 -3.23
N GLU A 35 -1.21 21.89 -2.91
CA GLU A 35 -2.52 21.31 -2.61
C GLU A 35 -3.04 20.54 -3.82
N ILE A 36 -3.71 19.42 -3.57
CA ILE A 36 -4.27 18.55 -4.62
C ILE A 36 -5.24 19.38 -5.48
N PRO A 37 -5.00 19.56 -6.80
CA PRO A 37 -5.89 20.37 -7.62
C PRO A 37 -7.28 19.73 -7.77
N GLU A 38 -8.33 20.57 -7.77
CA GLU A 38 -9.72 20.12 -7.95
C GLU A 38 -9.94 19.49 -9.34
N MET A 39 -10.50 18.28 -9.38
CA MET A 39 -10.57 17.43 -10.57
C MET A 39 -11.76 17.78 -11.48
N ARG A 40 -11.54 17.78 -12.80
CA ARG A 40 -12.59 17.85 -13.84
C ARG A 40 -12.55 16.60 -14.74
N PHE A 41 -13.71 16.01 -14.98
CA PHE A 41 -13.93 14.61 -15.40
C PHE A 41 -14.22 14.41 -16.90
N ASP A 42 -14.12 15.45 -17.70
CA ASP A 42 -14.73 15.51 -19.02
C ASP A 42 -13.72 15.33 -20.16
N LYS A 43 -13.48 14.05 -20.48
CA LYS A 43 -13.06 13.45 -21.78
C LYS A 43 -11.68 12.77 -21.78
N LEU A 44 -11.71 11.43 -21.82
CA LEU A 44 -10.61 10.65 -22.39
C LEU A 44 -10.81 10.50 -23.91
N PRO A 45 -9.74 10.46 -24.72
CA PRO A 45 -9.85 10.23 -26.16
C PRO A 45 -10.41 8.84 -26.45
N ALA A 46 -11.33 8.75 -27.41
CA ALA A 46 -11.91 7.49 -27.85
C ALA A 46 -10.82 6.50 -28.31
N ASP A 47 -10.94 5.23 -27.88
CA ASP A 47 -10.07 4.13 -28.26
C ASP A 47 -9.99 3.97 -29.78
N THR A 48 -8.97 4.56 -30.39
CA THR A 48 -8.65 4.35 -31.80
C THR A 48 -7.78 3.11 -31.96
N VAL A 49 -8.28 2.13 -32.70
CA VAL A 49 -7.56 0.95 -33.17
C VAL A 49 -6.38 1.40 -34.04
N GLY A 50 -5.19 1.52 -33.48
CA GLY A 50 -3.99 1.84 -34.24
C GLY A 50 -2.81 2.22 -33.35
N ASP A 51 -1.89 1.28 -33.18
CA ASP A 51 -0.61 1.41 -32.46
C ASP A 51 -0.71 1.51 -30.93
N VAL A 52 -0.82 0.34 -30.30
CA VAL A 52 -0.75 0.15 -28.84
C VAL A 52 0.49 0.82 -28.25
N VAL A 53 1.64 0.81 -28.94
CA VAL A 53 2.87 1.43 -28.42
C VAL A 53 2.73 2.95 -28.36
N THR A 54 2.17 3.58 -29.39
CA THR A 54 1.90 5.02 -29.38
C THR A 54 0.89 5.42 -28.31
N ILE A 55 -0.16 4.61 -28.11
CA ILE A 55 -1.15 4.82 -27.04
C ILE A 55 -0.49 4.73 -25.66
N GLN A 56 0.34 3.71 -25.42
CA GLN A 56 1.03 3.56 -24.14
C GLN A 56 2.06 4.66 -23.89
N LEU A 57 2.81 5.08 -24.92
CA LEU A 57 3.72 6.22 -24.81
C LEU A 57 2.98 7.53 -24.55
N TYR A 58 1.79 7.73 -25.12
CA TYR A 58 0.96 8.90 -24.86
C TYR A 58 0.40 8.90 -23.43
N ARG A 59 -0.14 7.77 -22.96
CA ARG A 59 -0.62 7.57 -21.58
C ARG A 59 0.51 7.81 -20.57
N ALA A 60 1.67 7.20 -20.79
CA ALA A 60 2.88 7.39 -20.00
C ALA A 60 3.31 8.87 -19.90
N LYS A 61 3.36 9.58 -21.03
CA LYS A 61 3.70 11.01 -21.08
C LYS A 61 2.66 11.86 -20.37
N THR A 62 1.38 11.54 -20.52
CA THR A 62 0.27 12.27 -19.89
C THR A 62 0.27 12.08 -18.38
N PHE A 63 0.48 10.85 -17.92
CA PHE A 63 0.63 10.54 -16.50
C PHE A 63 1.82 11.29 -15.88
N ARG A 64 3.00 11.23 -16.52
CA ARG A 64 4.20 11.96 -16.05
C ARG A 64 3.96 13.46 -15.89
N LYS A 65 3.23 14.08 -16.83
CA LYS A 65 2.88 15.51 -16.78
C LYS A 65 1.88 15.85 -15.67
N ALA A 66 1.11 14.88 -15.21
CA ALA A 66 0.13 15.06 -14.14
C ALA A 66 0.75 14.84 -12.75
N LEU A 67 2.01 14.43 -12.67
CA LEU A 67 2.70 14.26 -11.40
C LEU A 67 2.93 15.64 -10.74
N PRO A 68 2.68 15.77 -9.44
CA PRO A 68 3.28 16.80 -8.59
C PRO A 68 4.80 16.89 -8.80
N CYS A 69 5.40 18.07 -8.60
CA CYS A 69 6.81 18.33 -8.94
C CYS A 69 7.79 17.37 -8.26
N ASP A 70 7.54 17.10 -6.99
CA ASP A 70 8.28 16.20 -6.13
C ASP A 70 8.16 14.73 -6.60
N LEU A 71 6.96 14.28 -6.96
CA LEU A 71 6.76 12.96 -7.60
C LEU A 71 7.38 12.87 -9.00
N SER A 72 7.39 13.96 -9.76
CA SER A 72 8.03 14.04 -11.07
C SER A 72 9.55 13.93 -10.95
N GLU A 73 10.14 14.56 -9.95
CA GLU A 73 11.57 14.46 -9.62
C GLU A 73 11.93 13.04 -9.15
N TRP A 74 11.15 12.48 -8.22
CA TRP A 74 11.34 11.10 -7.77
C TRP A 74 11.28 10.09 -8.93
N ALA A 75 10.29 10.23 -9.83
CA ALA A 75 10.14 9.36 -10.99
C ALA A 75 11.31 9.48 -11.98
N ALA A 76 11.98 10.64 -12.04
CA ALA A 76 13.17 10.82 -12.85
C ALA A 76 14.40 10.11 -12.26
N ILE A 77 14.50 10.05 -10.94
CA ILE A 77 15.60 9.40 -10.20
C ILE A 77 15.36 7.88 -10.08
N ASN A 78 14.10 7.44 -10.07
CA ASN A 78 13.69 6.03 -9.91
C ASN A 78 12.96 5.47 -11.15
N PRO A 79 13.57 5.50 -12.36
CA PRO A 79 12.88 5.23 -13.61
C PRO A 79 12.37 3.79 -13.73
N ASN A 80 13.07 2.81 -13.13
CA ASN A 80 12.67 1.41 -13.17
C ASN A 80 11.41 1.17 -12.33
N VAL A 81 11.35 1.74 -11.13
CA VAL A 81 10.20 1.62 -10.23
C VAL A 81 8.98 2.32 -10.82
N TYR A 82 9.17 3.56 -11.30
CA TYR A 82 8.15 4.28 -12.04
C TYR A 82 7.62 3.45 -13.22
N SER A 83 8.50 2.75 -13.97
CA SER A 83 8.07 1.93 -15.10
C SER A 83 7.24 0.70 -14.71
N VAL A 84 7.49 0.11 -13.54
CA VAL A 84 6.67 -1.01 -13.03
C VAL A 84 5.25 -0.52 -12.72
N ILE A 85 5.14 0.57 -11.95
CA ILE A 85 3.85 1.21 -11.63
C ILE A 85 3.13 1.57 -12.94
N LEU A 86 3.83 2.21 -13.87
CA LEU A 86 3.24 2.59 -15.14
C LEU A 86 2.70 1.37 -15.89
N ASN A 87 3.49 0.30 -16.04
CA ASN A 87 3.08 -0.89 -16.77
C ASN A 87 1.86 -1.58 -16.15
N GLU A 88 1.72 -1.56 -14.82
CA GLU A 88 0.52 -2.11 -14.15
C GLU A 88 -0.76 -1.35 -14.49
N PHE A 89 -0.68 -0.03 -14.71
CA PHE A 89 -1.87 0.82 -14.95
C PHE A 89 -2.04 1.28 -16.41
N LEU A 90 -1.06 1.03 -17.26
CA LEU A 90 -1.04 1.51 -18.65
C LEU A 90 -2.01 0.74 -19.54
N ASP A 91 -2.14 -0.58 -19.34
CA ASP A 91 -3.03 -1.42 -20.15
C ASP A 91 -4.51 -1.10 -19.94
N ASP A 92 -4.87 -0.57 -18.76
CA ASP A 92 -6.22 -0.15 -18.41
C ASP A 92 -6.24 1.27 -17.80
N TYR A 93 -5.76 2.27 -18.54
CA TYR A 93 -5.64 3.64 -18.00
C TYR A 93 -7.01 4.32 -17.82
N THR A 94 -7.61 4.12 -16.65
CA THR A 94 -8.83 4.80 -16.17
C THR A 94 -8.46 5.92 -15.16
N PRO A 95 -9.37 6.87 -14.89
CA PRO A 95 -9.17 7.85 -13.82
C PRO A 95 -8.89 7.20 -12.45
N GLU A 96 -9.55 6.08 -12.17
CA GLU A 96 -9.38 5.29 -10.95
C GLU A 96 -7.96 4.70 -10.89
N HIS A 97 -7.51 4.03 -11.95
CA HIS A 97 -6.14 3.50 -12.03
C HIS A 97 -5.06 4.58 -11.99
N LYS A 98 -5.33 5.77 -12.54
CA LYS A 98 -4.45 6.93 -12.39
C LYS A 98 -4.30 7.33 -10.91
N PHE A 99 -5.39 7.36 -10.15
CA PHE A 99 -5.36 7.70 -8.73
C PHE A 99 -4.57 6.68 -7.93
N VAL A 100 -4.82 5.39 -8.18
CA VAL A 100 -4.10 4.27 -7.56
C VAL A 100 -2.59 4.38 -7.85
N ALA A 101 -2.21 4.62 -9.11
CA ALA A 101 -0.81 4.83 -9.51
C ALA A 101 -0.16 6.03 -8.79
N LEU A 102 -0.86 7.15 -8.67
CA LEU A 102 -0.36 8.34 -7.96
C LEU A 102 -0.15 8.06 -6.47
N ARG A 103 -1.05 7.32 -5.82
CA ARG A 103 -0.92 6.95 -4.41
C ARG A 103 0.20 5.93 -4.19
N MET A 104 0.39 4.98 -5.10
CA MET A 104 1.56 4.09 -5.08
C MET A 104 2.84 4.89 -5.17
N MET A 105 2.96 5.79 -6.16
CA MET A 105 4.12 6.65 -6.29
C MET A 105 4.34 7.51 -5.04
N TRP A 106 3.28 8.08 -4.47
CA TRP A 106 3.36 8.85 -3.23
C TRP A 106 3.88 7.99 -2.07
N SER A 107 3.28 6.81 -1.84
CA SER A 107 3.77 5.87 -0.83
C SER A 107 5.25 5.56 -1.07
N MET A 108 5.63 5.23 -2.30
CA MET A 108 7.01 4.86 -2.62
C MET A 108 8.00 6.01 -2.46
N SER A 109 7.57 7.25 -2.73
CA SER A 109 8.44 8.43 -2.71
C SER A 109 8.64 8.99 -1.32
N TYR A 110 7.60 8.99 -0.49
CA TYR A 110 7.64 9.63 0.83
C TYR A 110 7.70 8.63 1.98
N ASN A 111 7.22 7.41 1.76
CA ASN A 111 7.00 6.44 2.83
C ASN A 111 7.83 5.16 2.68
N ASP A 112 8.34 4.83 1.49
CA ASP A 112 9.06 3.56 1.29
C ASP A 112 10.57 3.73 1.29
N ASN A 113 11.08 4.98 1.29
CA ASN A 113 12.49 5.36 1.15
C ASN A 113 13.32 4.24 0.51
N TYR A 114 13.11 4.05 -0.80
CA TYR A 114 13.90 3.14 -1.64
C TYR A 114 15.36 3.64 -1.75
N SER A 115 15.98 4.03 -0.63
CA SER A 115 17.41 4.12 -0.49
C SER A 115 17.98 2.70 -0.55
N GLY A 116 19.22 2.58 -1.02
CA GLY A 116 19.87 1.30 -1.33
C GLY A 116 20.18 0.39 -0.14
N ASP A 117 19.46 0.52 0.98
CA ASP A 117 19.49 -0.35 2.15
C ASP A 117 18.35 -1.38 2.03
N GLY A 118 18.70 -2.57 1.52
CA GLY A 118 17.71 -3.60 1.18
C GLY A 118 16.75 -3.96 2.32
N PHE A 119 15.48 -4.18 1.98
CA PHE A 119 14.46 -5.07 2.59
C PHE A 119 14.53 -5.49 4.09
N TYR A 120 15.12 -4.71 4.99
CA TYR A 120 15.27 -5.04 6.42
C TYR A 120 14.17 -4.45 7.32
N ALA A 121 13.29 -3.59 6.78
CA ALA A 121 12.26 -2.90 7.57
C ALA A 121 11.14 -3.84 8.09
N ASP A 122 10.92 -4.99 7.43
CA ASP A 122 9.95 -6.00 7.83
C ASP A 122 10.48 -6.94 8.93
N ALA A 123 11.77 -6.87 9.25
CA ALA A 123 12.36 -7.60 10.36
C ALA A 123 12.23 -6.75 11.62
N ASP A 124 11.51 -7.26 12.62
CA ASP A 124 11.25 -6.54 13.87
C ASP A 124 11.94 -7.23 15.04
N ASP A 125 13.26 -7.09 15.18
CA ASP A 125 14.00 -7.71 16.29
C ASP A 125 13.58 -7.25 17.69
N GLY A 126 12.89 -6.11 17.79
CA GLY A 126 12.38 -5.53 19.03
C GLY A 126 11.13 -6.20 19.61
N THR A 127 10.39 -6.98 18.82
CA THR A 127 9.17 -7.68 19.28
C THR A 127 9.49 -9.13 19.62
N ALA A 128 9.14 -9.57 20.83
CA ALA A 128 9.34 -10.96 21.24
C ALA A 128 8.36 -11.90 20.54
N ASP A 129 8.76 -13.16 20.35
CA ASP A 129 7.86 -14.20 19.86
C ASP A 129 6.71 -14.42 20.84
N PHE A 130 5.47 -14.44 20.36
CA PHE A 130 4.34 -14.81 21.21
C PHE A 130 4.43 -16.29 21.59
N SER A 131 4.43 -16.57 22.89
CA SER A 131 4.61 -17.92 23.45
C SER A 131 3.37 -18.48 24.17
N GLY A 132 2.27 -17.73 24.19
CA GLY A 132 1.00 -18.15 24.80
C GLY A 132 0.14 -19.03 23.88
N ASP A 133 -1.05 -19.36 24.37
CA ASP A 133 -2.05 -20.07 23.58
C ASP A 133 -2.57 -19.19 22.44
N LEU A 134 -2.60 -19.76 21.23
CA LEU A 134 -3.10 -19.11 20.03
C LEU A 134 -4.58 -19.41 19.83
N GLU A 135 -5.28 -18.51 19.14
CA GLU A 135 -6.69 -18.70 18.76
C GLU A 135 -6.94 -18.37 17.29
N LEU A 136 -8.02 -18.93 16.75
CA LEU A 136 -8.48 -18.57 15.42
C LEU A 136 -9.32 -17.30 15.48
N ILE A 137 -9.06 -16.36 14.57
CA ILE A 137 -9.97 -15.25 14.33
C ILE A 137 -11.35 -15.86 13.93
N PRO A 138 -12.45 -15.46 14.60
CA PRO A 138 -13.77 -15.96 14.27
C PRO A 138 -14.22 -15.40 12.91
N ARG A 139 -15.09 -16.13 12.22
CA ARG A 139 -15.67 -15.67 10.94
C ARG A 139 -16.64 -14.51 11.07
N TYR A 140 -17.09 -14.23 12.30
CA TYR A 140 -17.97 -13.11 12.59
C TYR A 140 -17.55 -12.48 13.91
N PHE A 141 -17.47 -11.16 13.92
CA PHE A 141 -17.56 -10.38 15.15
C PHE A 141 -18.98 -9.85 15.33
N THR A 142 -19.40 -9.66 16.57
CA THR A 142 -20.55 -8.81 16.88
C THR A 142 -20.00 -7.50 17.44
N VAL A 143 -20.21 -6.42 16.72
CA VAL A 143 -19.71 -5.08 17.01
C VAL A 143 -20.91 -4.17 17.18
N ASP A 144 -21.10 -3.62 18.38
CA ASP A 144 -22.26 -2.78 18.75
C ASP A 144 -23.62 -3.40 18.34
N GLY A 145 -23.73 -4.74 18.47
CA GLY A 145 -24.94 -5.50 18.15
C GLY A 145 -25.13 -5.85 16.67
N LEU A 146 -24.21 -5.44 15.79
CA LEU A 146 -24.23 -5.76 14.37
C LEU A 146 -23.16 -6.81 14.03
N PRO A 147 -23.47 -7.79 13.16
CA PRO A 147 -22.47 -8.74 12.70
C PRO A 147 -21.51 -8.08 11.71
N VAL A 148 -20.22 -8.37 11.83
CA VAL A 148 -19.18 -8.07 10.85
C VAL A 148 -18.54 -9.37 10.42
N GLU A 149 -18.56 -9.66 9.12
CA GLU A 149 -17.99 -10.87 8.53
C GLU A 149 -16.48 -10.76 8.35
N ILE A 150 -15.76 -11.82 8.70
CA ILE A 150 -14.32 -11.95 8.51
C ILE A 150 -14.09 -13.08 7.52
N ASP A 151 -13.79 -12.70 6.29
CA ASP A 151 -13.40 -13.61 5.23
C ASP A 151 -11.90 -13.87 5.27
N PHE A 152 -11.51 -15.06 4.81
CA PHE A 152 -10.11 -15.48 4.75
C PHE A 152 -9.78 -15.92 3.34
N GLY A 153 -8.98 -15.11 2.66
CA GLY A 153 -8.43 -15.42 1.35
C GLY A 153 -7.31 -16.45 1.42
N ASN A 154 -6.66 -16.67 0.28
CA ASN A 154 -5.44 -17.47 0.23
C ASN A 154 -4.22 -16.56 0.22
N THR A 155 -3.23 -16.87 1.05
CA THR A 155 -1.98 -16.13 1.12
C THR A 155 -1.17 -16.38 -0.15
N PHE A 156 -0.72 -15.32 -0.79
CA PHE A 156 -0.13 -15.40 -2.13
C PHE A 156 1.12 -16.31 -2.19
N SER A 157 1.96 -16.24 -1.16
CA SER A 157 3.28 -16.87 -1.17
C SER A 157 3.27 -18.39 -0.92
N ASP A 158 2.23 -18.92 -0.29
CA ASP A 158 2.08 -20.36 -0.05
C ASP A 158 0.80 -20.97 -0.64
N GLY A 159 -0.15 -20.14 -1.10
CA GLY A 159 -1.43 -20.54 -1.65
C GLY A 159 -2.44 -21.06 -0.62
N ASP A 160 -2.08 -21.02 0.66
CA ASP A 160 -2.85 -21.60 1.77
C ASP A 160 -3.88 -20.61 2.29
N ASN A 161 -4.98 -21.11 2.86
CA ASN A 161 -5.99 -20.24 3.45
C ASN A 161 -5.43 -19.47 4.66
N ALA A 162 -5.65 -18.16 4.70
CA ALA A 162 -5.13 -17.25 5.71
C ALA A 162 -5.73 -17.46 7.11
N ARG A 163 -6.74 -18.33 7.28
CA ARG A 163 -7.34 -18.63 8.58
C ARG A 163 -6.45 -19.54 9.43
N LYS A 164 -5.41 -18.97 10.01
CA LYS A 164 -4.49 -19.66 10.92
C LYS A 164 -4.57 -19.07 12.34
N PRO A 165 -4.12 -19.81 13.37
CA PRO A 165 -4.10 -19.31 14.74
C PRO A 165 -3.14 -18.12 14.90
N VAL A 166 -3.55 -17.13 15.68
CA VAL A 166 -2.85 -15.88 16.01
C VAL A 166 -2.91 -15.62 17.52
N SER A 167 -2.21 -14.60 18.02
CA SER A 167 -2.32 -14.18 19.42
C SER A 167 -3.74 -13.67 19.74
N PRO A 168 -4.30 -13.96 20.93
CA PRO A 168 -5.62 -13.44 21.33
C PRO A 168 -5.70 -11.91 21.34
N LEU A 169 -4.59 -11.24 21.66
CA LEU A 169 -4.48 -9.78 21.64
C LEU A 169 -4.73 -9.22 20.22
N LEU A 170 -4.22 -9.89 19.18
CA LEU A 170 -4.47 -9.49 17.80
C LEU A 170 -5.97 -9.57 17.45
N VAL A 171 -6.66 -10.61 17.93
CA VAL A 171 -8.10 -10.78 17.71
C VAL A 171 -8.91 -9.71 18.45
N GLU A 172 -8.50 -9.37 19.67
CA GLU A 172 -9.11 -8.30 20.46
C GLU A 172 -8.94 -6.93 19.78
N VAL A 173 -7.70 -6.59 19.39
CA VAL A 173 -7.36 -5.35 18.68
C VAL A 173 -8.16 -5.23 17.38
N LEU A 174 -8.20 -6.29 16.56
CA LEU A 174 -8.98 -6.27 15.32
C LEU A 174 -10.47 -5.97 15.58
N ARG A 175 -11.07 -6.57 16.62
CA ARG A 175 -12.46 -6.33 16.99
C ARG A 175 -12.69 -4.88 17.45
N ASN A 176 -11.80 -4.36 18.29
CA ASN A 176 -11.89 -2.99 18.82
C ASN A 176 -11.75 -1.96 17.69
N VAL A 177 -10.84 -2.18 16.75
CA VAL A 177 -10.60 -1.30 15.61
C VAL A 177 -11.81 -1.23 14.69
N ILE A 178 -12.42 -2.38 14.37
CA ILE A 178 -13.67 -2.39 13.57
C ILE A 178 -14.77 -1.61 14.28
N ARG A 179 -14.90 -1.76 15.60
CA ARG A 179 -15.85 -0.98 16.42
C ARG A 179 -15.58 0.51 16.33
N ASP A 180 -14.34 0.93 16.54
CA ASP A 180 -14.01 2.34 16.68
C ASP A 180 -14.00 3.06 15.33
N ALA A 181 -13.56 2.40 14.26
CA ALA A 181 -13.78 2.86 12.88
C ALA A 181 -15.28 2.99 12.58
N ASN A 182 -16.08 1.99 12.94
CA ASN A 182 -17.53 2.06 12.77
C ASN A 182 -18.18 3.13 13.64
N ARG A 183 -17.57 3.70 14.67
CA ARG A 183 -18.20 4.81 15.42
C ARG A 183 -18.11 6.13 14.66
N VAL A 184 -17.04 6.35 13.91
CA VAL A 184 -16.79 7.62 13.19
C VAL A 184 -17.34 7.61 11.76
N LEU A 185 -17.49 6.43 11.15
CA LEU A 185 -18.01 6.30 9.78
C LEU A 185 -19.50 6.63 9.70
N PRO A 186 -20.00 7.22 8.60
CA PRO A 186 -21.44 7.39 8.38
C PRO A 186 -22.13 6.04 8.16
N PRO A 187 -23.46 5.95 8.35
CA PRO A 187 -24.22 4.69 8.26
C PRO A 187 -24.02 3.89 6.95
N ASN A 188 -23.84 4.57 5.81
CA ASN A 188 -23.65 3.95 4.50
C ASN A 188 -22.20 3.52 4.21
N GLN A 189 -21.27 3.77 5.13
CA GLN A 189 -19.85 3.38 5.00
C GLN A 189 -19.39 2.48 6.15
N LYS A 190 -20.29 1.98 6.99
CA LYS A 190 -19.91 1.05 8.07
C LYS A 190 -19.25 -0.20 7.48
N ILE A 191 -18.22 -0.66 8.15
CA ILE A 191 -17.56 -1.93 7.91
C ILE A 191 -18.51 -3.05 8.33
N HIS A 192 -18.93 -3.87 7.37
CA HIS A 192 -19.75 -5.07 7.56
C HIS A 192 -19.03 -6.34 7.12
N SER A 193 -17.95 -6.22 6.34
CA SER A 193 -17.03 -7.34 6.09
C SER A 193 -15.58 -6.87 5.89
N ILE A 194 -14.63 -7.74 6.20
CA ILE A 194 -13.21 -7.60 5.80
C ILE A 194 -12.68 -8.92 5.25
N GLU A 195 -11.70 -8.86 4.35
CA GLU A 195 -10.96 -10.04 3.88
C GLU A 195 -9.53 -10.01 4.42
N VAL A 196 -9.17 -11.04 5.18
CA VAL A 196 -7.81 -11.28 5.66
C VAL A 196 -7.09 -12.20 4.68
N ILE A 197 -5.95 -11.76 4.14
CA ILE A 197 -5.18 -12.52 3.13
C ILE A 197 -3.90 -13.15 3.70
N SER A 198 -3.49 -12.78 4.91
CA SER A 198 -2.33 -13.37 5.59
C SER A 198 -2.52 -13.26 7.10
N THR A 199 -2.10 -14.28 7.83
CA THR A 199 -1.97 -14.22 9.29
C THR A 199 -0.62 -14.75 9.72
N THR A 200 -0.49 -16.05 9.97
CA THR A 200 0.75 -16.66 10.46
C THR A 200 1.37 -17.67 9.50
N ASN A 201 0.77 -17.77 8.32
CA ASN A 201 1.24 -18.49 7.15
C ASN A 201 1.83 -17.52 6.11
N GLY A 202 2.29 -18.06 4.99
CA GLY A 202 3.07 -17.37 3.99
C GLY A 202 4.58 -17.51 4.22
N SER A 203 5.33 -17.16 3.18
CA SER A 203 6.78 -17.00 3.25
C SER A 203 7.11 -15.61 3.79
N HIS A 204 7.69 -15.56 4.99
CA HIS A 204 8.09 -14.33 5.67
C HIS A 204 9.58 -14.36 6.00
N ILE A 205 10.23 -13.20 6.01
CA ILE A 205 11.62 -13.10 6.44
C ILE A 205 11.76 -13.40 7.95
N ALA A 206 12.95 -13.84 8.36
CA ALA A 206 13.26 -14.04 9.76
C ALA A 206 13.08 -12.73 10.55
N GLY A 207 12.25 -12.74 11.59
CA GLY A 207 11.95 -11.57 12.42
C GLY A 207 10.63 -10.85 12.08
N SER A 208 9.91 -11.26 11.03
CA SER A 208 8.57 -10.72 10.73
C SER A 208 7.54 -11.07 11.81
N ASN A 209 6.65 -10.13 12.12
CA ASN A 209 5.60 -10.32 13.12
C ASN A 209 4.53 -11.35 12.69
N HIS A 210 4.40 -11.67 11.40
CA HIS A 210 3.59 -12.81 10.95
C HIS A 210 4.15 -14.14 11.47
N ALA A 211 5.48 -14.31 11.42
CA ALA A 211 6.15 -15.50 11.94
C ALA A 211 5.97 -15.61 13.47
N LYS A 212 5.87 -14.47 14.16
CA LYS A 212 5.67 -14.35 15.62
C LYS A 212 4.22 -14.46 16.06
N LYS A 213 3.30 -14.71 15.13
CA LYS A 213 1.87 -14.93 15.39
C LYS A 213 1.12 -13.69 15.89
N SER A 214 1.67 -12.50 15.66
CA SER A 214 1.13 -11.22 16.13
C SER A 214 0.73 -10.27 15.01
N ALA A 215 0.70 -10.70 13.74
CA ALA A 215 0.34 -9.87 12.60
C ALA A 215 -0.74 -10.48 11.69
N LEU A 216 -1.40 -9.62 10.90
CA LEU A 216 -2.32 -9.99 9.82
C LEU A 216 -2.34 -8.92 8.73
N ASP A 217 -2.78 -9.34 7.54
CA ASP A 217 -2.96 -8.47 6.37
C ASP A 217 -4.42 -8.45 5.92
N ILE A 218 -4.99 -7.24 5.75
CA ILE A 218 -6.35 -7.01 5.27
C ILE A 218 -6.31 -6.47 3.85
N SER A 219 -6.86 -7.21 2.88
CA SER A 219 -6.87 -6.83 1.46
C SER A 219 -8.14 -6.10 1.04
N LYS A 220 -9.27 -6.41 1.68
CA LYS A 220 -10.58 -5.87 1.30
C LYS A 220 -11.39 -5.47 2.51
N ILE A 221 -12.24 -4.47 2.29
CA ILE A 221 -13.27 -4.04 3.22
C ILE A 221 -14.58 -3.92 2.43
N ASN A 222 -15.67 -4.48 2.95
CA ASN A 222 -16.98 -4.51 2.30
C ASN A 222 -16.95 -5.06 0.85
N GLY A 223 -16.02 -5.99 0.58
CA GLY A 223 -15.83 -6.64 -0.73
C GLY A 223 -14.98 -5.86 -1.73
N SER A 224 -14.59 -4.62 -1.44
CA SER A 224 -13.71 -3.80 -2.29
C SER A 224 -12.28 -3.80 -1.75
N ALA A 225 -11.29 -3.72 -2.65
CA ALA A 225 -9.90 -3.69 -2.24
C ALA A 225 -9.56 -2.40 -1.47
N VAL A 226 -8.66 -2.48 -0.49
CA VAL A 226 -8.33 -1.32 0.38
C VAL A 226 -7.66 -0.17 -0.37
N PHE A 227 -7.10 -0.41 -1.55
CA PHE A 227 -6.51 0.64 -2.39
C PHE A 227 -7.53 1.37 -3.26
N GLU A 228 -8.78 0.90 -3.31
CA GLU A 228 -9.84 1.52 -4.12
C GLU A 228 -10.15 2.93 -3.60
N PRO A 229 -10.22 3.95 -4.47
CA PRO A 229 -10.49 5.33 -4.06
C PRO A 229 -11.79 5.48 -3.26
N SER A 230 -12.80 4.67 -3.59
CA SER A 230 -14.11 4.68 -2.93
C SER A 230 -14.06 4.25 -1.45
N LEU A 231 -12.99 3.54 -1.04
CA LEU A 231 -12.79 3.09 0.33
C LEU A 231 -11.91 4.03 1.16
N HIS A 232 -11.41 5.13 0.59
CA HIS A 232 -10.44 6.00 1.25
C HIS A 232 -10.84 6.40 2.68
N ASP A 233 -12.08 6.81 2.89
CA ASP A 233 -12.57 7.23 4.21
C ASP A 233 -12.68 6.06 5.20
N ILE A 234 -13.03 4.87 4.71
CA ILE A 234 -13.14 3.64 5.51
C ILE A 234 -11.75 3.17 5.93
N VAL A 235 -10.80 3.14 4.99
CA VAL A 235 -9.40 2.80 5.25
C VAL A 235 -8.76 3.80 6.19
N ALA A 236 -9.03 5.10 6.01
CA ALA A 236 -8.59 6.13 6.93
C ALA A 236 -9.14 5.89 8.34
N ALA A 237 -10.45 5.68 8.50
CA ALA A 237 -11.05 5.41 9.80
C ALA A 237 -10.46 4.16 10.45
N MET A 238 -10.19 3.11 9.68
CA MET A 238 -9.60 1.87 10.18
C MET A 238 -8.13 2.05 10.59
N GLN A 239 -7.29 2.66 9.76
CA GLN A 239 -5.90 2.94 10.12
C GLN A 239 -5.78 3.90 11.31
N TRP A 240 -6.62 4.93 11.41
CA TRP A 240 -6.64 5.80 12.59
C TRP A 240 -7.12 5.07 13.86
N ALA A 241 -8.06 4.14 13.74
CA ALA A 241 -8.50 3.32 14.86
C ALA A 241 -7.38 2.37 15.33
N PHE A 242 -6.62 1.73 14.42
CA PHE A 242 -5.43 0.97 14.78
C PHE A 242 -4.41 1.82 15.54
N ASP A 243 -4.19 3.05 15.11
CA ASP A 243 -3.32 4.02 15.79
C ASP A 243 -3.80 4.41 17.20
N SER A 244 -5.07 4.16 17.53
CA SER A 244 -5.61 4.42 18.87
C SER A 244 -5.44 3.26 19.84
N GLU A 245 -5.06 2.08 19.34
CA GLU A 245 -4.88 0.88 20.15
C GLU A 245 -3.55 0.92 20.91
N LEU A 246 -3.61 0.64 22.21
CA LEU A 246 -2.44 0.71 23.10
C LEU A 246 -1.33 -0.28 22.70
N HIS A 247 -1.72 -1.42 22.15
CA HIS A 247 -0.84 -2.54 21.85
C HIS A 247 -0.45 -2.65 20.37
N ILE A 248 -0.77 -1.64 19.55
CA ILE A 248 -0.37 -1.65 18.15
C ILE A 248 1.16 -1.56 18.05
N ARG A 249 1.77 -2.38 17.19
CA ARG A 249 3.20 -2.38 16.88
C ARG A 249 3.45 -1.79 15.50
N GLU A 250 2.76 -2.32 14.50
CA GLU A 250 2.84 -1.85 13.11
C GLU A 250 1.44 -1.56 12.59
N ASN A 251 1.32 -0.48 11.82
CA ASN A 251 0.12 -0.09 11.11
C ASN A 251 0.55 0.45 9.75
N PHE A 252 0.73 -0.48 8.80
CA PHE A 252 1.27 -0.19 7.48
C PHE A 252 0.16 -0.39 6.46
N GLY A 253 -0.21 0.68 5.77
CA GLY A 253 -1.29 0.60 4.80
C GLY A 253 -1.27 1.72 3.78
N PRO A 254 -2.33 1.81 2.96
CA PRO A 254 -2.37 2.69 1.80
C PRO A 254 -2.48 4.18 2.14
N LEU A 255 -2.83 4.54 3.38
CA LEU A 255 -2.88 5.92 3.84
C LEU A 255 -1.57 6.35 4.50
N PHE A 256 -1.06 5.55 5.42
CA PHE A 256 0.18 5.82 6.15
C PHE A 256 0.82 4.54 6.68
N LYS A 257 2.06 4.69 7.16
CA LYS A 257 2.86 3.61 7.74
C LYS A 257 3.45 4.07 9.06
N HIS A 258 2.83 3.62 10.14
CA HIS A 258 3.25 3.99 11.48
C HIS A 258 3.80 2.79 12.23
N LYS A 259 4.85 3.01 13.01
CA LYS A 259 5.45 1.99 13.88
C LYS A 259 5.54 2.50 15.30
N THR A 260 4.95 1.78 16.25
CA THR A 260 4.96 2.11 17.67
C THR A 260 5.96 1.22 18.39
N PHE A 261 6.94 1.79 19.07
CA PHE A 261 8.01 1.08 19.78
C PHE A 261 7.56 0.61 21.16
N ALA A 262 8.36 -0.28 21.78
CA ALA A 262 8.05 -0.87 23.08
C ALA A 262 7.96 0.17 24.23
N ASP A 263 8.56 1.35 24.04
CA ASP A 263 8.46 2.48 24.98
C ASP A 263 7.18 3.34 24.76
N GLY A 264 6.33 2.96 23.81
CA GLY A 264 5.12 3.67 23.43
C GLY A 264 5.32 4.85 22.49
N SER A 265 6.56 5.19 22.12
CA SER A 265 6.83 6.20 21.10
C SER A 265 6.38 5.69 19.72
N ARG A 266 5.94 6.60 18.84
CA ARG A 266 5.50 6.26 17.48
C ARG A 266 6.28 7.04 16.45
N ASP A 267 6.79 6.32 15.45
CA ASP A 267 7.24 6.90 14.20
C ASP A 267 6.07 6.94 13.22
N ASN A 268 5.60 8.16 12.94
CA ASN A 268 4.50 8.41 12.00
C ASN A 268 4.95 8.46 10.53
N ASN A 269 6.25 8.31 10.26
CA ASN A 269 6.81 8.28 8.91
C ASN A 269 7.72 7.06 8.78
N PHE A 270 7.29 5.92 9.32
CA PHE A 270 8.11 4.72 9.35
C PHE A 270 8.31 4.19 7.94
N LYS A 271 9.57 4.03 7.57
CA LYS A 271 9.95 3.73 6.19
C LYS A 271 9.91 2.23 5.95
N VAL A 272 8.90 1.76 5.22
CA VAL A 272 8.74 0.34 4.85
C VAL A 272 8.12 0.21 3.45
N PRO A 273 8.73 -0.57 2.53
CA PRO A 273 8.23 -0.72 1.17
C PRO A 273 6.88 -1.45 1.11
N GLY A 274 6.11 -1.21 0.04
CA GLY A 274 4.89 -1.99 -0.24
C GLY A 274 3.67 -1.54 0.57
N HIS A 275 2.81 -2.48 1.00
CA HIS A 275 1.63 -2.21 1.85
C HIS A 275 0.63 -1.20 1.25
N PHE A 276 0.59 -1.09 -0.07
CA PHE A 276 -0.37 -0.22 -0.76
C PHE A 276 -1.66 -0.96 -1.09
N ASP A 277 -1.59 -2.27 -1.30
CA ASP A 277 -2.69 -3.13 -1.72
C ASP A 277 -3.37 -3.87 -0.55
N HIS A 278 -2.83 -3.71 0.66
CA HIS A 278 -3.36 -4.28 1.91
C HIS A 278 -3.00 -3.37 3.10
N ILE A 279 -3.68 -3.60 4.23
CA ILE A 279 -3.30 -3.04 5.54
C ILE A 279 -2.64 -4.17 6.34
N HIS A 280 -1.34 -4.07 6.58
CA HIS A 280 -0.60 -4.90 7.53
C HIS A 280 -0.69 -4.27 8.92
N ILE A 281 -1.05 -5.10 9.90
CA ILE A 281 -0.99 -4.71 11.29
C ILE A 281 -0.32 -5.77 12.14
N SER A 282 0.34 -5.32 13.20
CA SER A 282 0.88 -6.20 14.24
C SER A 282 0.70 -5.65 15.64
N VAL A 283 0.78 -6.52 16.65
CA VAL A 283 0.66 -6.17 18.08
C VAL A 283 1.91 -6.56 18.88
N GLN A 284 2.14 -5.88 20.02
CA GLN A 284 3.26 -6.12 20.96
C GLN A 284 2.80 -6.20 22.42
#